data_AF-A0A3B0YHF0-F1
#
_entry.id   AF-A0A3B0YHF0-F1
#
_cell.length_a   1.000
_cell.length_b   1.000
_cell.length_c   1.000
_cell.angle_alpha   90.00
_cell.angle_beta   90.00
_cell.angle_gamma   90.00
#
_symmetry.space_group_name_H-M   'P 1'
#
loop_
_entity.id
_entity.type
_entity.pdbx_description
1 polymer ?
#
loop_
_entity_poly.entity_id
_entity_poly.type
_entity_poly.pdbx_seq_one_letter_code
_entity_poly.pdbx_strand_id
1 'polypeptide(L)'
;MLVTIADILSPDQLKHIRSLLQNAAFVDGRLSAGLSARKVKKNHELATDSKLHDQLNHIVMNALLNHPQYQAAVLPHRQATPFYARYEPGESYGLH
;
A
#
# COMPACT_ATOMS: atom_id res chain seq x y z
N MET A 1 -17.75 9.62 -4.51
CA MET A 1 -18.26 8.24 -4.70
C MET A 1 -17.13 7.28 -4.35
N LEU A 2 -17.37 6.30 -3.48
CA LEU A 2 -16.40 5.26 -3.12
C LEU A 2 -16.89 3.92 -3.67
N VAL A 3 -15.98 3.11 -4.22
CA VAL A 3 -16.28 1.77 -4.74
C VAL A 3 -15.45 0.76 -3.95
N THR A 4 -16.11 -0.23 -3.37
CA THR A 4 -15.45 -1.35 -2.68
C THR A 4 -15.31 -2.52 -3.63
N ILE A 5 -14.09 -3.01 -3.82
CA ILE A 5 -13.79 -4.19 -4.64
C ILE A 5 -13.25 -5.26 -3.70
N ALA A 6 -14.01 -6.33 -3.52
CA ALA A 6 -13.63 -7.45 -2.67
C ALA A 6 -12.61 -8.35 -3.36
N ASP A 7 -11.90 -9.15 -2.56
CA ASP A 7 -11.13 -10.31 -3.03
C ASP A 7 -10.07 -10.02 -4.11
N ILE A 8 -9.51 -8.79 -4.12
CA ILE A 8 -8.39 -8.43 -5.01
C ILE A 8 -7.22 -9.41 -4.82
N LEU A 9 -6.85 -9.70 -3.58
CA LEU A 9 -5.76 -10.62 -3.24
C LEU A 9 -6.34 -11.95 -2.79
N SER A 10 -5.80 -13.05 -3.33
CA SER A 10 -6.12 -14.39 -2.83
C SER A 10 -5.57 -14.59 -1.41
N PRO A 11 -6.13 -15.54 -0.63
CA PRO A 11 -5.61 -15.86 0.70
C PRO A 11 -4.11 -16.20 0.71
N ASP A 12 -3.63 -16.92 -0.32
CA ASP A 12 -2.22 -17.31 -0.45
C ASP A 12 -1.33 -16.10 -0.77
N GLN A 13 -1.77 -15.21 -1.67
CA GLN A 13 -1.07 -13.96 -1.96
C GLN A 13 -0.95 -13.09 -0.70
N LEU A 14 -2.06 -12.96 0.05
CA LEU A 14 -2.08 -12.19 1.29
C LEU A 14 -1.15 -12.79 2.35
N LYS A 15 -1.14 -14.12 2.50
CA LYS A 15 -0.23 -14.83 3.40
C LYS A 15 1.23 -14.58 3.02
N HIS A 16 1.55 -14.66 1.72
CA HIS A 16 2.90 -14.43 1.21
C HIS A 16 3.36 -12.98 1.45
N ILE A 17 2.53 -11.99 1.12
CA ILE A 17 2.79 -10.56 1.40
C ILE A 17 3.09 -10.35 2.89
N ARG A 18 2.26 -10.91 3.78
CA ARG A 18 2.48 -10.79 5.23
C ARG A 18 3.81 -11.39 5.66
N SER A 19 4.19 -12.55 5.11
CA SER A 19 5.49 -13.18 5.41
C SER A 19 6.66 -12.32 4.96
N LEU A 20 6.60 -11.70 3.78
CA LEU A 20 7.63 -10.77 3.30
C LEU A 20 7.77 -9.56 4.23
N LEU A 21 6.65 -9.01 4.70
CA LEU A 21 6.62 -7.80 5.52
C LEU A 21 7.03 -8.04 6.99
N GLN A 22 6.99 -9.28 7.50
CA GLN A 22 7.34 -9.60 8.89
C GLN A 22 8.76 -9.17 9.27
N ASN A 23 9.72 -9.32 8.36
CA ASN A 23 11.13 -9.00 8.60
C ASN A 23 11.58 -7.72 7.88
N ALA A 24 10.63 -6.95 7.34
CA ALA A 24 10.95 -5.77 6.56
C ALA A 24 11.32 -4.58 7.46
N ALA A 25 12.25 -3.76 6.99
CA ALA A 25 12.59 -2.50 7.64
C ALA A 25 11.51 -1.45 7.35
N PHE A 26 10.93 -0.91 8.41
CA PHE A 26 9.97 0.18 8.36
C PHE A 26 10.60 1.45 8.93
N VAL A 27 10.40 2.57 8.24
CA VAL A 27 10.92 3.90 8.59
C VAL A 27 9.77 4.87 8.81
N ASP A 28 10.06 6.07 9.34
CA ASP A 28 9.07 7.11 9.56
C ASP A 28 8.32 7.48 8.27
N GLY A 29 7.01 7.23 8.23
CA GLY A 29 6.19 7.45 7.04
C GLY A 29 6.00 8.93 6.69
N ARG A 30 6.38 9.88 7.55
CA ARG A 30 6.41 11.32 7.24
C ARG A 30 7.39 11.67 6.12
N LEU A 31 8.37 10.79 5.85
CA LEU A 31 9.36 10.98 4.79
C LEU A 31 8.74 10.99 3.39
N SER A 32 7.64 10.25 3.17
CA SER A 32 6.90 10.23 1.90
C SER A 32 5.77 11.27 1.83
N ALA A 33 5.45 11.93 2.95
CA ALA A 33 4.32 12.83 3.03
C ALA A 33 4.63 14.22 2.45
N GLY A 34 3.67 14.74 1.67
CA GLY A 34 3.60 16.15 1.29
C GLY A 34 3.39 17.07 2.50
N LEU A 35 3.56 18.39 2.30
CA LEU A 35 3.63 19.38 3.39
C LEU A 35 2.42 19.39 4.32
N SER A 36 1.19 19.29 3.79
CA SER A 36 -0.04 19.27 4.59
C SER A 36 -0.13 17.99 5.42
N ALA A 37 0.05 16.86 4.76
CA ALA A 37 -0.16 15.55 5.34
C ALA A 37 0.92 15.17 6.37
N ARG A 38 2.15 15.68 6.20
CA ARG A 38 3.27 15.44 7.13
C ARG A 38 2.94 15.82 8.59
N LYS A 39 2.11 16.84 8.79
CA LYS A 39 1.74 17.33 10.14
C LYS A 39 0.79 16.37 10.88
N VAL A 40 0.04 15.56 10.14
CA VAL A 40 -1.01 14.69 10.67
C VAL A 40 -0.73 13.21 10.42
N LYS A 41 0.41 12.88 9.77
CA LYS A 41 0.84 11.51 9.51
C LYS A 41 1.74 11.02 10.64
N LYS A 42 1.29 9.98 11.33
CA LYS A 42 2.06 9.24 12.33
C LYS A 42 1.91 7.75 12.02
N ASN A 43 2.83 7.21 11.24
CA ASN A 43 2.88 5.80 10.86
C ASN A 43 4.30 5.44 10.45
N HIS A 44 4.50 4.17 10.12
CA HIS A 44 5.72 3.71 9.49
C HIS A 44 5.45 3.20 8.07
N GLU A 45 6.43 3.32 7.19
CA GLU A 45 6.37 2.80 5.82
C GLU A 45 7.59 1.95 5.52
N LEU A 46 7.41 0.97 4.63
CA LEU A 46 8.53 0.18 4.11
C LEU A 46 9.62 1.11 3.58
N ALA A 47 10.86 0.89 4.03
CA ALA A 47 12.01 1.70 3.64
C ALA A 47 12.07 1.89 2.11
N THR A 48 12.34 3.11 1.65
CA THR A 48 12.28 3.47 0.22
C THR A 48 13.26 2.69 -0.64
N ASP A 49 14.39 2.30 -0.07
CA ASP A 49 15.45 1.49 -0.70
C ASP A 49 15.24 -0.04 -0.53
N SER A 50 14.11 -0.45 0.06
CA SER A 50 13.81 -1.86 0.26
C SER A 50 13.63 -2.58 -1.06
N LYS A 51 14.40 -3.66 -1.25
CA LYS A 51 14.25 -4.58 -2.39
C LYS A 51 12.89 -5.30 -2.41
N LEU A 52 12.12 -5.25 -1.32
CA LEU A 52 10.80 -5.86 -1.25
C LEU A 52 9.74 -5.10 -2.07
N HIS A 53 9.97 -3.82 -2.40
CA HIS A 53 9.00 -3.02 -3.18
C HIS A 53 8.64 -3.70 -4.49
N ASP A 54 9.63 -4.16 -5.26
CA ASP A 54 9.37 -4.78 -6.57
C ASP A 54 8.54 -6.06 -6.43
N GLN A 55 8.88 -6.91 -5.46
CA GLN A 55 8.17 -8.17 -5.24
C GLN A 55 6.74 -7.92 -4.78
N LEU A 56 6.53 -7.00 -3.83
CA LEU A 56 5.21 -6.66 -3.33
C LEU A 56 4.35 -5.97 -4.40
N ASN A 57 4.94 -5.05 -5.16
CA ASN A 57 4.26 -4.34 -6.24
C ASN A 57 3.83 -5.30 -7.33
N HIS A 58 4.68 -6.27 -7.70
CA HIS A 58 4.32 -7.29 -8.67
C HIS A 58 3.09 -8.07 -8.23
N ILE A 59 2.99 -8.48 -6.97
CA ILE A 59 1.84 -9.23 -6.46
C ILE A 59 0.58 -8.35 -6.44
N VAL A 60 0.66 -7.19 -5.78
CA VAL A 60 -0.50 -6.31 -5.53
C VAL A 60 -1.01 -5.69 -6.83
N MET A 61 -0.12 -5.16 -7.66
CA MET A 61 -0.52 -4.47 -8.89
C MET A 61 -1.00 -5.45 -9.95
N ASN A 62 -0.41 -6.64 -10.08
CA ASN A 62 -0.95 -7.63 -11.02
C ASN A 62 -2.35 -8.08 -10.59
N ALA A 63 -2.58 -8.29 -9.30
CA ALA A 63 -3.89 -8.65 -8.80
C ALA A 63 -4.93 -7.55 -9.06
N LEU A 64 -4.59 -6.29 -8.75
CA LEU A 64 -5.48 -5.14 -8.93
C LEU A 64 -5.77 -4.85 -10.40
N LEU A 65 -4.73 -4.77 -11.24
CA LEU A 65 -4.86 -4.39 -12.65
C LEU A 65 -5.54 -5.48 -13.49
N ASN A 66 -5.47 -6.75 -13.08
CA ASN A 66 -6.19 -7.81 -13.79
C ASN A 66 -7.62 -8.02 -13.26
N HIS A 67 -8.05 -7.29 -12.22
CA HIS A 67 -9.38 -7.46 -11.65
C HIS A 67 -10.47 -6.78 -12.51
N PRO A 68 -11.45 -7.53 -13.06
CA PRO A 68 -12.43 -6.98 -14.02
C PRO A 68 -13.24 -5.80 -13.47
N GLN A 69 -13.63 -5.85 -12.20
CA GLN A 69 -14.36 -4.75 -11.55
C GLN A 69 -13.50 -3.49 -11.40
N TYR A 70 -12.18 -3.63 -11.19
CA TYR A 70 -11.28 -2.48 -11.08
C TYR A 70 -11.12 -1.82 -12.45
N GLN A 71 -10.90 -2.63 -13.49
CA GLN A 71 -10.82 -2.14 -14.87
C GLN A 71 -12.07 -1.36 -15.28
N ALA A 72 -13.26 -1.91 -15.04
CA ALA A 72 -14.52 -1.26 -15.38
C ALA A 72 -14.81 0.01 -14.54
N ALA A 73 -14.44 0.02 -13.26
CA ALA A 73 -14.74 1.14 -12.37
C ALA A 73 -13.75 2.31 -12.51
N VAL A 74 -12.47 2.03 -12.79
CA VAL A 74 -11.38 3.01 -12.71
C VAL A 74 -10.88 3.45 -14.08
N LEU A 75 -10.94 2.59 -15.10
CA LEU A 75 -10.39 2.84 -16.45
C LEU A 75 -8.97 3.45 -16.39
N PRO A 76 -8.01 2.75 -15.75
CA PRO A 76 -6.74 3.33 -15.35
C PRO A 76 -5.85 3.71 -16.55
N HIS A 77 -5.46 4.98 -16.63
CA HIS A 77 -4.46 5.43 -17.62
C HIS A 77 -3.02 5.38 -17.08
N ARG A 78 -2.82 5.79 -15.83
CA ARG A 78 -1.54 5.75 -15.12
C ARG A 78 -1.79 5.49 -13.64
N GLN A 79 -0.88 4.77 -13.01
CA GLN A 79 -0.93 4.46 -11.58
C GLN A 79 0.34 4.93 -10.86
N ALA A 80 0.15 5.42 -9.64
CA ALA A 80 1.26 5.60 -8.70
C ALA A 80 1.68 4.24 -8.14
N THR A 81 2.94 4.14 -7.72
CA THR A 81 3.44 2.97 -7.00
C THR A 81 2.80 2.91 -5.60
N PRO A 82 2.38 1.72 -5.14
CA PRO A 82 1.89 1.52 -3.78
C PRO A 82 2.89 1.93 -2.70
N PHE A 83 2.35 2.39 -1.57
CA PHE A 83 3.09 2.48 -0.31
C PHE A 83 2.65 1.33 0.60
N TYR A 84 3.60 0.74 1.32
CA TYR A 84 3.34 -0.29 2.31
C TYR A 84 3.48 0.32 3.70
N ALA A 85 2.34 0.74 4.26
CA ALA A 85 2.28 1.39 5.56
C ALA A 85 1.90 0.40 6.68
N ARG A 86 2.49 0.61 7.85
CA ARG A 86 2.16 -0.07 9.12
C ARG A 86 1.71 0.98 10.13
N TYR A 87 0.68 0.63 10.89
CA TYR A 87 0.17 1.42 12.00
C TYR A 87 0.17 0.56 13.27
N GLU A 88 0.84 1.05 14.30
CA GLU A 88 0.87 0.46 15.64
C GLU A 88 -0.13 1.18 16.58
N PRO A 89 -0.45 0.62 17.75
CA PRO A 89 -1.33 1.28 18.71
C PRO A 89 -0.88 2.72 19.01
N GLY A 90 -1.79 3.68 18.82
CA GLY A 90 -1.51 5.12 19.02
C GLY A 90 -0.91 5.84 17.81
N GLU A 91 -0.74 5.16 16.68
CA GLU A 91 -0.44 5.73 15.36
C GLU A 91 -1.72 6.09 14.60
N SER A 92 -1.65 7.08 13.71
CA SER A 92 -2.81 7.56 12.95
C SER A 92 -2.40 8.39 11.74
N TYR A 93 -3.33 8.56 10.80
CA TYR A 93 -3.20 9.53 9.72
C TYR A 93 -4.43 10.43 9.75
N GLY A 94 -4.27 11.64 10.30
CA GLY A 94 -5.35 12.59 10.45
C GLY A 94 -5.87 13.12 9.12
N LEU A 95 -6.95 13.92 9.19
CA LEU A 95 -7.60 14.52 8.03
C LEU A 95 -6.62 15.37 7.21
N HIS A 96 -6.58 15.12 5.90
CA HIS A 96 -5.73 15.81 4.92
C HIS A 96 -6.32 15.72 3.51
#